data_AF-A0A2E8J0K9-F1
#
_entry.id   AF-A0A2E8J0K9-F1
#
_cell.length_a   1.000
_cell.length_b   1.000
_cell.length_c   1.000
_cell.angle_alpha   90.00
_cell.angle_beta   90.00
_cell.angle_gamma   90.00
#
_symmetry.space_group_name_H-M   'P 1'
#
loop_
_entity.id
_entity.type
_entity.pdbx_description
1 polymer ?
#
loop_
_entity_poly.entity_id
_entity_poly.type
_entity_poly.pdbx_seq_one_letter_code
_entity_poly.pdbx_strand_id
1 'polypeptide(L)'
;MLEELGIPAPDFDWSWYEASPRIVMRAIQGWGKRIADPAYDGDISLVPSKVQRWAFAVTWQNGILHINQATQAVHWLPRHLVPVKRSYRYCPLSRI
;
A
#
# COMPACT_ATOMS: atom_id res chain seq x y z
N MET A 1 6.57 12.82 7.63
CA MET A 1 5.85 12.14 6.51
C MET A 1 6.76 11.09 5.86
N LEU A 2 6.29 10.11 5.07
CA LEU A 2 7.14 9.05 4.46
C LEU A 2 8.34 9.60 3.67
N GLU A 3 8.21 10.80 3.09
CA GLU A 3 9.27 11.56 2.43
C GLU A 3 10.44 11.92 3.36
N GLU A 4 10.17 12.25 4.62
CA GLU A 4 11.20 12.53 5.64
C GLU A 4 12.03 11.29 5.98
N LEU A 5 11.48 10.09 5.70
CA LEU A 5 12.15 8.80 5.88
C LEU A 5 12.86 8.33 4.59
N GLY A 6 12.84 9.14 3.52
CA GLY A 6 13.43 8.78 2.22
C GLY A 6 12.73 7.61 1.53
N ILE A 7 11.50 7.29 1.92
CA ILE A 7 10.73 6.17 1.36
C ILE A 7 9.91 6.73 0.18
N PRO A 8 10.19 6.28 -1.06
CA PRO A 8 9.40 6.69 -2.20
C PRO A 8 7.96 6.23 -2.02
N ALA A 9 7.01 7.14 -2.19
CA ALA A 9 5.58 6.85 -2.20
C ALA A 9 5.00 7.33 -3.53
N PRO A 10 3.87 6.77 -3.99
CA PRO A 10 3.18 7.35 -5.13
C PRO A 10 2.60 8.70 -4.72
N ASP A 11 2.47 9.61 -5.70
CA ASP A 11 1.91 10.94 -5.46
C ASP A 11 0.55 10.80 -4.77
N PHE A 12 0.40 11.51 -3.65
CA PHE A 12 -0.83 11.51 -2.91
C PHE A 12 -1.87 12.36 -3.63
N ASP A 13 -2.97 11.73 -4.02
CA ASP A 13 -4.10 12.38 -4.67
C ASP A 13 -5.35 12.16 -3.81
N TRP A 14 -5.93 13.26 -3.32
CA TRP A 14 -7.13 13.26 -2.48
C TRP A 14 -8.31 12.54 -3.13
N SER A 15 -8.38 12.52 -4.46
CA SER A 15 -9.44 11.82 -5.19
C SER A 15 -9.40 10.31 -4.94
N TRP A 16 -8.28 9.74 -4.47
CA TRP A 16 -8.16 8.31 -4.22
C TRP A 16 -9.09 7.76 -3.14
N TYR A 17 -9.52 8.60 -2.19
CA TYR A 17 -10.51 8.18 -1.19
C TYR A 17 -11.88 7.88 -1.79
N GLU A 18 -12.19 8.51 -2.93
CA GLU A 18 -13.45 8.37 -3.66
C GLU A 18 -13.27 7.57 -4.97
N ALA A 19 -12.02 7.36 -5.38
CA ALA A 19 -11.69 6.70 -6.63
C ALA A 19 -12.06 5.22 -6.61
N SER A 20 -12.49 4.71 -7.76
CA SER A 20 -12.71 3.28 -7.91
C SER A 20 -11.39 2.49 -7.70
N PRO A 21 -11.46 1.24 -7.19
CA PRO A 21 -10.27 0.40 -7.03
C PRO A 21 -9.43 0.24 -8.30
N ARG A 22 -10.03 0.37 -9.50
CA ARG A 22 -9.31 0.31 -10.78
C ARG A 22 -8.36 1.50 -10.97
N ILE A 23 -8.79 2.72 -10.64
CA ILE A 23 -7.97 3.93 -10.78
C ILE A 23 -6.76 3.83 -9.86
N VAL A 24 -7.03 3.48 -8.61
CA VAL A 24 -6.05 3.26 -7.56
C VAL A 24 -5.03 2.20 -7.98
N MET A 25 -5.49 1.03 -8.46
CA MET A 25 -4.58 -0.02 -8.95
C MET A 25 -3.71 0.43 -10.14
N ARG A 26 -4.25 1.25 -11.04
CA ARG A 26 -3.51 1.76 -12.20
C ARG A 26 -2.38 2.71 -11.78
N ALA A 27 -2.64 3.58 -10.82
CA ALA A 27 -1.63 4.48 -10.25
C ALA A 27 -0.49 3.68 -9.60
N ILE A 28 -0.81 2.68 -8.77
CA ILE A 28 0.21 1.82 -8.15
C ILE A 28 1.03 1.07 -9.20
N GLN A 29 0.40 0.56 -10.26
CA GLN A 29 1.10 -0.12 -11.35
C GLN A 29 2.08 0.81 -12.08
N GLY A 30 1.78 2.11 -12.16
CA GLY A 30 2.71 3.11 -12.71
C GLY A 30 3.85 3.46 -11.75
N TRP A 31 3.62 3.36 -10.45
CA TRP A 31 4.62 3.65 -9.41
C TRP A 31 5.57 2.48 -9.11
N GLY A 32 5.09 1.24 -9.23
CA GLY A 32 5.82 0.08 -8.74
C GLY A 32 5.53 -1.22 -9.47
N LYS A 33 6.48 -2.16 -9.33
CA LYS A 33 6.36 -3.50 -9.91
C LYS A 33 5.62 -4.40 -8.92
N ARG A 34 4.70 -5.21 -9.43
CA ARG A 34 4.03 -6.23 -8.62
C ARG A 34 5.06 -7.27 -8.13
N ILE A 35 4.99 -7.59 -6.84
CA ILE A 35 5.84 -8.59 -6.17
C ILE A 35 4.97 -9.68 -5.52
N ALA A 36 5.57 -10.84 -5.29
CA ALA A 36 4.90 -11.98 -4.64
C ALA A 36 4.93 -11.88 -3.11
N ASP A 37 6.07 -11.49 -2.54
CA ASP A 37 6.26 -11.38 -1.09
C ASP A 37 6.69 -9.95 -0.70
N PRO A 38 5.86 -9.19 0.04
CA PRO A 38 6.24 -7.92 0.61
C PRO A 38 7.16 -8.15 1.82
N ALA A 39 8.46 -7.88 1.64
CA ALA A 39 9.49 -8.20 2.63
C ALA A 39 10.34 -6.98 3.00
N TYR A 40 10.22 -5.87 2.28
CA TYR A 40 11.01 -4.68 2.48
C TYR A 40 10.11 -3.55 2.97
N ASP A 41 10.66 -2.73 3.86
CA ASP A 41 9.98 -1.55 4.36
C ASP A 41 9.62 -0.63 3.19
N GLY A 42 8.36 -0.19 3.16
CA GLY A 42 7.80 0.58 2.05
C GLY A 42 7.14 -0.25 0.94
N ASP A 43 7.22 -1.58 0.96
CA ASP A 43 6.43 -2.41 0.04
C ASP A 43 4.92 -2.17 0.31
N ILE A 44 4.20 -1.73 -0.72
CA ILE A 44 2.76 -1.44 -0.65
C ILE A 44 1.97 -2.71 -0.88
N SER A 45 1.04 -3.01 0.00
CA SER A 45 0.15 -4.16 -0.08
C SER A 45 -1.31 -3.72 -0.14
N LEU A 46 -2.11 -4.47 -0.89
CA LEU A 46 -3.56 -4.33 -0.88
C LEU A 46 -4.16 -5.41 0.03
N VAL A 47 -4.91 -4.96 1.03
CA VAL A 47 -5.58 -5.80 2.03
C VAL A 47 -7.10 -5.66 1.90
N PRO A 48 -7.90 -6.69 2.23
CA PRO A 48 -9.35 -6.59 2.25
C PRO A 48 -9.85 -5.48 3.18
N SER A 49 -10.85 -4.73 2.73
CA SER A 49 -11.58 -3.75 3.53
C SER A 49 -13.08 -3.96 3.40
N LYS A 50 -13.82 -3.81 4.51
CA LYS A 50 -15.28 -3.93 4.51
C LYS A 50 -15.97 -2.75 3.81
N VAL A 51 -15.32 -1.59 3.74
CA VAL A 51 -15.92 -0.35 3.20
C VAL A 51 -15.66 -0.23 1.70
N GLN A 52 -14.40 -0.35 1.27
CA GLN A 52 -13.98 -0.08 -0.12
C GLN A 52 -13.56 -1.34 -0.88
N ARG A 53 -13.91 -2.53 -0.36
CA ARG A 53 -13.46 -3.87 -0.81
C ARG A 53 -11.96 -4.13 -0.62
N TRP A 54 -11.12 -3.10 -0.75
CA TRP A 54 -9.67 -3.14 -0.58
C TRP A 54 -9.21 -1.89 0.18
N ALA A 55 -8.12 -2.00 0.92
CA ALA A 55 -7.42 -0.90 1.57
C ALA A 55 -5.92 -1.04 1.34
N PHE A 56 -5.22 0.08 1.46
CA PHE A 56 -3.78 0.13 1.41
C PHE A 56 -3.15 -0.24 2.73
N ALA A 57 -2.01 -0.90 2.63
CA ALA A 57 -1.16 -1.22 3.73
C ALA A 57 0.31 -1.10 3.31
N VAL A 58 1.19 -0.83 4.27
CA VAL A 58 2.62 -0.63 4.03
C VAL A 58 3.39 -1.63 4.88
N THR A 59 4.38 -2.27 4.27
CA THR A 59 5.29 -3.16 5.00
C THR A 59 6.25 -2.34 5.84
N TRP A 60 6.41 -2.71 7.11
CA TRP A 60 7.29 -2.04 8.05
C TRP A 60 7.76 -3.00 9.15
N GLN A 61 9.07 -3.15 9.32
CA GLN A 61 9.69 -3.99 10.36
C GLN A 61 9.06 -5.39 10.47
N ASN A 62 9.01 -6.14 9.34
CA ASN A 62 8.40 -7.48 9.24
C ASN A 62 6.89 -7.55 9.53
N GLY A 63 6.22 -6.41 9.68
CA GLY A 63 4.76 -6.33 9.79
C GLY A 63 4.15 -5.45 8.72
N ILE A 64 2.86 -5.20 8.89
CA ILE A 64 2.02 -4.45 7.97
C ILE A 64 1.32 -3.34 8.76
N LEU A 65 1.61 -2.11 8.37
CA LEU A 65 0.88 -0.92 8.78
C LEU A 65 -0.37 -0.79 7.92
N HIS A 66 -1.54 -0.74 8.54
CA HIS A 66 -2.81 -0.53 7.85
C HIS A 66 -3.71 0.37 8.68
N ILE A 67 -4.68 1.02 8.03
CA ILE A 67 -5.68 1.82 8.74
C ILE A 67 -6.74 0.87 9.30
N ASN A 68 -6.82 0.79 10.63
CA ASN A 68 -7.91 0.11 11.30
C ASN A 68 -9.19 0.94 11.13
N GLN A 69 -10.21 0.33 10.55
CA GLN A 69 -11.45 1.02 10.20
C GLN A 69 -12.30 1.39 11.42
N ALA A 70 -12.20 0.66 12.52
CA ALA A 70 -12.96 0.95 13.74
C ALA A 70 -12.38 2.13 14.51
N THR A 71 -11.05 2.23 14.55
CA THR A 71 -10.35 3.29 15.31
C THR A 71 -9.93 4.47 14.44
N GLN A 72 -9.99 4.34 13.11
CA GLN A 72 -9.43 5.29 12.14
C GLN A 72 -7.95 5.60 12.40
N ALA A 73 -7.23 4.67 13.03
CA ALA A 73 -5.83 4.80 13.39
C ALA A 73 -4.95 3.81 12.63
N VAL A 74 -3.66 4.13 12.52
CA VAL A 74 -2.67 3.19 11.96
C VAL A 74 -2.43 2.08 12.97
N HIS A 75 -2.62 0.84 12.54
CA HIS A 75 -2.32 -0.36 13.30
C HIS A 75 -1.18 -1.12 12.62
N TRP A 76 -0.23 -1.58 13.41
CA TRP A 76 0.79 -2.53 12.98
C TRP A 76 0.34 -3.95 13.34
N LEU A 77 0.42 -4.87 12.38
CA LEU A 77 0.20 -6.30 12.63
C LEU A 77 1.32 -7.13 12.01
N PRO A 78 1.71 -8.25 12.62
CA PRO A 78 2.60 -9.22 11.98
C PRO A 78 2.10 -9.62 10.58
N ARG A 79 3.00 -9.66 9.60
CA ARG A 79 2.66 -9.88 8.18
C ARG A 79 1.78 -11.10 7.94
N HIS A 80 2.05 -12.20 8.64
CA HIS A 80 1.33 -13.47 8.49
C HIS A 80 -0.13 -13.42 9.00
N LEU A 81 -0.50 -12.41 9.80
CA LEU A 81 -1.86 -12.22 10.28
C LEU A 81 -2.70 -11.34 9.34
N VAL A 82 -2.08 -10.71 8.36
CA VAL A 82 -2.76 -9.80 7.44
C VAL A 82 -3.00 -10.51 6.11
N PRO A 83 -4.25 -10.65 5.66
CA PRO A 83 -4.56 -11.30 4.39
C PRO A 83 -4.20 -10.40 3.21
N VAL A 84 -2.93 -10.38 2.82
CA VAL A 84 -2.43 -9.62 1.67
C VAL A 84 -2.89 -10.28 0.37
N LYS A 85 -3.43 -9.48 -0.55
CA LYS A 85 -3.91 -9.96 -1.85
C LYS A 85 -2.95 -9.67 -2.99
N ARG A 86 -2.31 -8.50 -2.96
CA ARG A 86 -1.33 -8.05 -3.95
C ARG A 86 -0.32 -7.15 -3.26
N SER A 87 0.91 -7.19 -3.72
CA SER A 87 1.97 -6.32 -3.23
C SER A 87 2.78 -5.71 -4.37
N TYR A 88 3.34 -4.55 -4.12
CA TYR A 88 4.07 -3.73 -5.07
C TYR A 88 5.30 -3.16 -4.39
N ARG A 89 6.44 -3.25 -5.08
CA ARG A 89 7.67 -2.56 -4.67
C ARG A 89 7.85 -1.34 -5.55
N TYR A 90 8.28 -0.24 -4.93
CA TYR A 90 8.72 0.91 -5.68
C TYR A 90 9.74 0.48 -6.73
N CYS A 91 9.44 0.84 -7.97
CA CYS A 91 10.32 0.57 -9.10
C CYS A 91 10.19 1.83 -9.95
N PRO A 92 11.20 2.71 -9.97
CA PRO A 92 11.18 3.83 -10.90
C PRO A 92 11.19 3.21 -12.29
N LEU A 93 10.03 3.15 -12.94
CA LEU A 93 9.97 2.77 -14.34
C LEU A 93 10.75 3.85 -15.08
N SER A 94 11.90 3.48 -15.64
CA SER A 94 12.51 4.18 -16.75
C SER A 94 11.39 4.47 -17.74
N ARG A 95 11.16 5.75 -18.04
CA ARG A 95 10.26 6.16 -19.12
C ARG A 95 10.58 5.29 -20.35
N ILE A 96 9.65 4.43 -20.76
CA ILE A 96 9.60 3.88 -22.11
C ILE A 96 8.71 4.83 -22.91
#